data_AF-A0A3D2SKF8-F1
#
_entry.id   AF-A0A3D2SKF8-F1
#
_cell.length_a   1.000
_cell.length_b   1.000
_cell.length_c   1.000
_cell.angle_alpha   90.00
_cell.angle_beta   90.00
_cell.angle_gamma   90.00
#
_symmetry.space_group_name_H-M   'P 1'
#
loop_
_entity.id
_entity.type
_entity.pdbx_description
1 polymer ?
#
loop_
_entity_poly.entity_id
_entity_poly.type
_entity_poly.pdbx_seq_one_letter_code
_entity_poly.pdbx_strand_id
1 'polypeptide(L)' 'FMQELVHFEHHQGQVTGHFEGINQEGAVLISTDGQQQAFYQGRMRRIAVQDNQI' A
#
# COMPACT_ATOMS: atom_id res chain seq x y z
N PHE A 1 2.05 -9.68 1.27
CA PHE A 1 1.67 -8.26 1.40
C PHE A 1 2.67 -7.44 2.20
N MET A 2 3.14 -7.88 3.37
CA MET A 2 4.09 -7.07 4.17
C MET A 2 5.32 -6.69 3.35
N GLN A 3 5.66 -5.40 3.37
CA GLN A 3 6.75 -4.77 2.61
C GLN A 3 6.61 -4.87 1.08
N GLU A 4 5.48 -5.37 0.56
CA GLU A 4 5.24 -5.45 -0.87
C GLU A 4 4.71 -4.12 -1.41
N LEU A 5 5.03 -3.86 -2.68
CA LEU A 5 4.48 -2.74 -3.42
C LEU A 5 3.00 -2.98 -3.73
N VAL A 6 2.15 -2.02 -3.36
CA VAL A 6 0.70 -2.08 -3.50
C VAL A 6 0.15 -0.82 -4.15
N HIS A 7 -1.02 -0.96 -4.77
CA HIS A 7 -1.93 0.15 -5.05
C HIS A 7 -2.99 0.21 -3.97
N PHE A 8 -3.15 1.39 -3.36
CA PHE A 8 -4.17 1.66 -2.36
C PHE A 8 -5.12 2.74 -2.86
N GLU A 9 -6.38 2.38 -3.04
CA GLU A 9 -7.45 3.28 -3.47
C GLU A 9 -8.25 3.74 -2.25
N HIS A 10 -8.31 5.05 -2.01
CA HIS A 10 -9.00 5.68 -0.90
C HIS A 10 -9.90 6.83 -1.40
N HIS A 11 -10.64 7.47 -0.49
CA HIS A 11 -11.66 8.45 -0.87
C HIS A 11 -11.11 9.72 -1.57
N GLN A 12 -9.80 10.02 -1.46
CA GLN A 12 -9.19 11.19 -2.10
C GLN A 12 -8.40 10.82 -3.37
N GLY A 13 -8.34 9.53 -3.74
CA GLY A 13 -7.59 9.08 -4.91
C GLY A 13 -6.89 7.75 -4.69
N GLN A 14 -5.73 7.61 -5.32
CA GLN A 14 -4.93 6.39 -5.28
C GLN A 14 -3.49 6.73 -4.90
N VAL A 15 -2.88 5.85 -4.11
CA VAL A 15 -1.46 5.92 -3.78
C VAL A 15 -0.78 4.59 -4.12
N THR A 16 0.45 4.69 -4.61
CA THR A 16 1.33 3.56 -4.88
C THR A 16 2.48 3.60 -3.88
N GLY A 17 2.67 2.54 -3.12
CA GLY A 17 3.70 2.49 -2.09
C GLY A 17 3.86 1.12 -1.46
N HIS A 18 4.76 1.01 -0.49
CA HIS A 18 4.99 -0.24 0.23
C HIS A 18 4.00 -0.38 1.39
N PHE A 19 3.34 -1.53 1.50
CA PHE A 19 2.50 -1.83 2.65
C PHE A 19 3.35 -2.19 3.87
N GLU A 20 3.32 -1.36 4.90
CA GLU A 20 4.12 -1.56 6.12
C GLU A 20 3.36 -2.26 7.24
N GLY A 21 2.03 -2.30 7.17
CA GLY A 21 1.19 -3.01 8.12
C GLY A 21 -0.07 -2.25 8.49
N ILE A 22 -0.67 -2.68 9.60
CA ILE A 22 -1.83 -2.03 10.22
C ILE A 22 -1.41 -1.62 11.63
N ASN A 23 -1.60 -0.35 11.99
CA ASN A 23 -1.26 0.15 13.32
C ASN A 23 -2.30 -0.27 14.39
N GLN A 24 -2.07 0.09 15.65
CA GLN A 24 -2.96 -0.27 16.76
C GLN A 24 -4.36 0.38 16.67
N GLU A 25 -4.50 1.44 15.88
CA GLU A 25 -5.76 2.14 15.63
C GLU A 25 -6.52 1.57 14.42
N GLY A 26 -5.96 0.56 13.75
CA GLY A 26 -6.57 -0.07 12.56
C GLY A 26 -6.27 0.65 11.24
N ALA A 27 -5.37 1.63 11.22
CA ALA A 27 -4.95 2.31 10.00
C ALA A 27 -3.98 1.46 9.19
N VAL A 28 -4.23 1.34 7.89
CA VAL A 28 -3.29 0.80 6.89
C VAL A 28 -2.15 1.79 6.71
N LEU A 29 -0.92 1.33 6.85
CA LEU A 29 0.29 2.13 6.67
C LEU A 29 0.90 1.87 5.30
N ILE A 30 0.99 2.92 4.48
CA ILE A 30 1.63 2.88 3.16
C ILE A 30 2.80 3.86 3.14
N SER A 31 3.99 3.36 2.80
CA SER A 31 5.20 4.17 2.63
C SER A 31 5.40 4.55 1.18
N THR A 32 5.50 5.85 0.91
CA THR A 32 5.74 6.44 -0.41
C THR A 32 6.88 7.44 -0.28
N ASP A 33 7.95 7.27 -1.04
CA ASP A 33 9.13 8.15 -1.02
C ASP A 33 9.71 8.40 0.40
N GLY A 34 9.67 7.38 1.25
CA GLY A 34 10.16 7.44 2.64
C GLY A 34 9.22 8.17 3.61
N GLN A 35 8.04 8.58 3.17
CA GLN A 35 6.99 9.12 4.03
C GLN A 35 5.88 8.09 4.23
N GLN A 36 5.52 7.87 5.49
CA GLN A 36 4.44 6.96 5.87
C GLN A 36 3.10 7.71 5.90
N GLN A 37 2.11 7.17 5.20
CA GLN A 37 0.74 7.67 5.18
C GLN A 37 -0.19 6.63 5.83
N ALA A 38 -1.18 7.11 6.59
CA ALA A 38 -2.13 6.27 7.32
C ALA A 38 -3.53 6.38 6.73
N PHE A 39 -4.16 5.25 6.42
CA PHE A 39 -5.50 5.19 5.83
C PHE A 39 -6.42 4.28 6.62
N TYR A 40 -7.59 4.79 7.01
CA TYR A 40 -8.60 4.03 7.76
C TYR A 40 -9.61 3.30 6.86
N GLN A 41 -9.70 3.69 5.59
CA GLN A 41 -10.63 3.12 4.63
C GLN A 41 -10.01 3.14 3.23
N GLY A 42 -10.25 2.07 2.48
CA GLY A 42 -9.80 1.95 1.11
C GLY A 42 -9.72 0.49 0.66
N ARG A 43 -9.22 0.31 -0.55
CA ARG A 43 -9.02 -0.99 -1.16
C ARG A 43 -7.56 -1.16 -1.56
N MET A 44 -6.91 -2.17 -1.00
CA MET A 44 -5.53 -2.53 -1.32
C MET A 44 -5.49 -3.59 -2.42
N ARG A 45 -4.60 -3.42 -3.40
CA ARG A 45 -4.28 -4.40 -4.44
C ARG A 45 -2.77 -4.57 -4.52
N ARG A 46 -2.29 -5.82 -4.55
CA ARG A 46 -0.87 -6.09 -4.82
C ARG A 46 -0.54 -5.72 -6.26
N ILE A 47 0.61 -5.08 -6.48
CA ILE A 47 1.17 -4.96 -7.83
C ILE A 47 1.99 -6.24 -8.05
N ALA A 48 1.45 -7.16 -8.84
CA ALA A 48 2.23 -8.31 -9.28
C ALA A 48 3.34 -7.78 -10.19
N VAL A 49 4.59 -7.91 -9.77
CA VAL A 49 5.71 -7.87 -10.71
C VAL A 49 5.51 -9.10 -11.58
N GLN A 50 5.14 -8.91 -12.85
CA GLN A 50 5.16 -9.99 -13.82
C GLN A 50 6.63 -10.40 -13.96
N ASP A 51 7.03 -11.48 -13.30
CA ASP A 51 8.25 -12.21 -13.62
C ASP A 51 8.06 -12.84 -15.00
N ASN A 52 8.18 -12.02 -16.05
CA ASN A 52 8.34 -12.52 -17.41
C ASN A 52 9.81 -12.86 -17.60
N GLN A 53 10.25 -13.96 -17.00
CA GLN A 53 11.55 -14.55 -17.29
C GLN A 53 11.55 -15.06 -18.75
N ILE A 54 12.45 -14.50 -19.55
CA ILE A 54 12.86 -14.97 -20.87
C ILE A 54 14.09 -15.85 -20.69
#